data_AF-A0A2V5JNZ4-F1
#
_entry.id   AF-A0A2V5JNZ4-F1
#
_cell.length_a   1.000
_cell.length_b   1.000
_cell.length_c   1.000
_cell.angle_alpha   90.00
_cell.angle_beta   90.00
_cell.angle_gamma   90.00
#
_symmetry.space_group_name_H-M   'P 1'
#
loop_
_entity.id
_entity.type
_entity.pdbx_description
1 polymer ?
#
loop_
_entity_poly.entity_id
_entity_poly.type
_entity_poly.pdbx_seq_one_letter_code
_entity_poly.pdbx_strand_id
1 'polypeptide(L)' 'MTTVQPPIDLKNWIEENADKFRPPVSNRYLYDGRDFFVMVIKGPNARNDFHLVDSEEYFYQLKGDIKVRTREGDRIVER' A
#
# COMPACT_ATOMS: atom_id res chain seq x y z
N MET A 1 -28.63 0.94 -10.04
CA MET A 1 -28.32 1.20 -8.63
C MET A 1 -26.92 0.69 -8.36
N THR A 2 -25.98 1.57 -8.00
CA THR A 2 -24.63 1.15 -7.61
C THR A 2 -24.71 0.63 -6.18
N THR A 3 -24.70 -0.69 -6.02
CA THR A 3 -24.73 -1.35 -4.72
C THR A 3 -23.36 -1.25 -4.06
N VAL A 4 -23.30 -0.69 -2.87
CA VAL A 4 -22.11 -0.71 -2.02
C VAL A 4 -21.79 -2.17 -1.68
N GLN A 5 -20.53 -2.57 -1.83
CA GLN A 5 -20.09 -3.92 -1.50
C GLN A 5 -20.21 -4.18 0.01
N PRO A 6 -20.47 -5.42 0.45
CA PRO A 6 -20.44 -5.75 1.87
C PRO A 6 -19.09 -5.40 2.52
N PRO A 7 -19.09 -5.09 3.83
CA PRO A 7 -17.85 -4.84 4.56
C PRO A 7 -16.96 -6.09 4.57
N ILE A 8 -15.65 -5.85 4.66
CA ILE A 8 -14.63 -6.89 4.73
C ILE A 8 -14.00 -6.86 6.12
N ASP A 9 -13.80 -8.04 6.72
CA ASP A 9 -12.91 -8.16 7.87
C ASP A 9 -11.45 -8.09 7.38
N LEU A 10 -10.85 -6.92 7.52
CA LEU A 10 -9.51 -6.66 7.01
C LEU A 10 -8.45 -7.58 7.61
N LYS A 11 -8.57 -7.98 8.89
CA LYS A 11 -7.55 -8.82 9.53
C LYS A 11 -7.59 -10.23 8.97
N ASN A 12 -8.78 -10.83 8.92
CA ASN A 12 -8.98 -12.16 8.36
C ASN A 12 -8.58 -12.20 6.87
N TRP A 13 -8.96 -11.18 6.09
CA TRP A 13 -8.57 -11.10 4.68
C TRP A 13 -7.04 -11.07 4.49
N ILE A 14 -6.30 -10.34 5.35
CA ILE A 14 -4.82 -10.31 5.28
C ILE A 14 -4.22 -11.68 5.60
N GLU A 15 -4.78 -12.39 6.59
CA GLU A 15 -4.32 -13.73 7.00
C GLU A 15 -4.58 -14.76 5.89
N GLU A 16 -5.77 -14.74 5.29
CA GLU A 16 -6.12 -15.61 4.15
C GLU A 16 -5.25 -15.37 2.92
N ASN A 17 -4.77 -14.13 2.73
CA ASN A 17 -3.91 -13.75 1.61
C ASN A 17 -2.41 -13.76 1.98
N ALA A 18 -2.01 -14.36 3.11
CA ALA A 18 -0.63 -14.35 3.61
C ALA A 18 0.39 -14.83 2.57
N ASP A 19 0.02 -15.77 1.71
CA ASP A 19 0.85 -16.35 0.65
C ASP A 19 1.11 -15.38 -0.52
N LYS A 20 0.27 -14.36 -0.70
CA LYS A 20 0.44 -13.33 -1.73
C LYS A 20 1.43 -12.25 -1.32
N PHE A 21 1.64 -12.07 -0.02
CA PHE A 21 2.58 -11.09 0.52
C PHE A 21 4.01 -11.64 0.60
N ARG A 22 4.50 -12.14 -0.54
CA ARG A 22 5.87 -12.65 -0.69
C ARG A 22 6.53 -12.03 -1.92
N PRO A 23 7.88 -12.02 -1.97
CA PRO A 23 8.60 -11.56 -3.16
C PRO A 23 8.13 -12.27 -4.43
N PRO A 24 8.08 -11.56 -5.58
CA PRO A 24 8.68 -10.23 -5.80
C PRO A 24 7.76 -9.03 -5.54
N VAL A 25 6.44 -9.22 -5.37
CA VAL A 25 5.48 -8.09 -5.38
C VAL A 25 5.09 -7.64 -3.97
N SER A 26 5.03 -8.55 -2.98
CA SER A 26 4.78 -8.28 -1.55
C SER A 26 3.60 -7.34 -1.21
N ASN A 27 2.69 -7.11 -2.16
CA ASN A 27 1.50 -6.28 -2.03
C ASN A 27 0.29 -6.96 -2.70
N ARG A 28 -0.91 -6.52 -2.32
CA ARG A 28 -2.16 -7.02 -2.90
C ARG A 28 -3.23 -5.94 -2.89
N TYR A 29 -3.92 -5.75 -4.01
CA TYR A 29 -5.13 -4.93 -4.08
C TYR A 29 -6.26 -5.58 -3.28
N LEU A 30 -6.81 -4.83 -2.33
CA LEU A 30 -8.06 -5.11 -1.64
C LEU A 30 -9.25 -4.63 -2.49
N TYR A 31 -9.08 -3.50 -3.15
CA TYR A 31 -10.06 -2.88 -4.05
C TYR A 31 -9.32 -2.22 -5.23
N ASP A 32 -9.82 -2.41 -6.44
CA ASP A 32 -9.28 -1.84 -7.67
C ASP A 32 -10.43 -1.15 -8.42
N GLY A 33 -10.74 0.05 -7.95
CA GLY A 33 -11.82 0.87 -8.49
C GLY A 33 -11.34 1.81 -9.57
N ARG A 34 -12.29 2.42 -10.28
CA ARG A 34 -11.99 3.40 -11.32
C ARG A 34 -11.37 4.68 -10.77
N ASP A 35 -11.87 5.15 -9.62
CA ASP A 35 -11.50 6.46 -9.06
C ASP A 35 -10.37 6.35 -8.03
N PHE A 36 -10.28 5.22 -7.33
CA PHE A 36 -9.23 4.93 -6.37
C PHE A 36 -9.04 3.43 -6.23
N PHE A 37 -7.87 3.04 -5.73
CA PHE A 37 -7.56 1.67 -5.35
C PHE A 37 -7.12 1.63 -3.88
N VAL A 38 -7.29 0.46 -3.27
CA VAL A 38 -6.82 0.18 -1.91
C VAL A 38 -5.97 -1.07 -1.98
N MET A 39 -4.77 -0.99 -1.41
CA MET A 39 -3.84 -2.12 -1.36
C MET A 39 -3.29 -2.31 0.05
N VAL A 40 -2.95 -3.55 0.37
CA VAL A 40 -2.16 -3.91 1.55
C VAL A 40 -0.74 -4.21 1.08
N ILE A 41 0.24 -3.65 1.78
CA ILE A 41 1.67 -3.80 1.50
C ILE A 41 2.33 -4.43 2.72
N LYS A 42 3.18 -5.43 2.50
CA LYS A 42 3.91 -6.12 3.57
C LYS A 42 5.41 -6.11 3.30
N GLY A 43 6.19 -5.93 4.38
CA GLY A 43 7.63 -6.08 4.37
C GLY A 43 8.10 -7.54 4.56
N PRO A 44 9.42 -7.78 4.49
CA PRO A 44 10.45 -6.78 4.23
C PRO A 44 10.49 -6.38 2.75
N ASN A 45 10.61 -5.08 2.48
CA ASN A 45 10.84 -4.54 1.15
C ASN A 45 11.66 -3.25 1.26
N ALA A 46 12.66 -3.09 0.40
CA ALA A 46 13.48 -1.89 0.34
C ALA A 46 13.71 -1.50 -1.12
N ARG A 47 13.54 -0.21 -1.41
CA ARG A 47 13.63 0.36 -2.75
C ARG A 47 14.51 1.62 -2.75
N ASN A 48 15.22 1.84 -3.85
CA ASN A 48 16.07 3.01 -4.07
C ASN A 48 15.51 3.98 -5.13
N ASP A 49 14.37 3.65 -5.72
CA ASP A 49 13.64 4.52 -6.64
C ASP A 49 12.62 5.40 -5.91
N PHE A 50 12.29 6.54 -6.52
CA PHE A 50 11.29 7.49 -6.04
C PHE A 50 10.11 7.51 -7.00
N HIS A 51 8.89 7.52 -6.47
CA HIS A 51 7.67 7.56 -7.26
C HIS A 51 7.22 8.99 -7.43
N LEU A 52 7.06 9.40 -8.69
CA LEU A 52 6.46 10.68 -9.07
C LEU A 52 5.11 10.37 -9.70
N VAL A 53 4.05 10.76 -9.02
CA VAL A 53 2.66 10.52 -9.44
C VAL A 53 1.86 11.81 -9.27
N ASP A 54 0.87 12.00 -10.14
CA ASP A 54 0.00 13.20 -10.16
C ASP A 54 -1.23 13.05 -9.23
N SER A 55 -1.19 12.09 -8.30
CA SER A 55 -2.27 11.78 -7.37
C SER A 55 -1.77 11.74 -5.93
N GLU A 56 -2.66 12.04 -4.98
CA GLU A 56 -2.39 11.84 -3.56
C GLU A 56 -2.36 10.34 -3.22
N GLU A 57 -1.48 9.96 -2.30
CA GLU A 57 -1.44 8.62 -1.72
C GLU A 57 -1.62 8.73 -0.20
N TYR A 58 -2.53 7.92 0.34
CA TYR A 58 -2.79 7.85 1.78
C TYR A 58 -2.25 6.55 2.37
N PHE A 59 -1.47 6.65 3.44
CA PHE A 59 -0.86 5.52 4.13
C PHE A 59 -1.41 5.39 5.56
N TYR A 60 -1.85 4.18 5.90
CA TYR A 60 -2.25 3.82 7.26
C TYR A 60 -1.49 2.58 7.75
N GLN A 61 -0.64 2.77 8.77
CA GLN A 61 0.22 1.70 9.26
C GLN A 61 -0.53 0.76 10.20
N LEU A 62 -0.85 -0.45 9.73
CA LEU A 62 -1.55 -1.46 10.53
C LEU A 62 -0.65 -2.17 11.53
N LYS A 63 0.61 -2.48 11.15
CA LYS A 63 1.54 -3.27 11.98
C LYS A 63 3.00 -3.02 11.60
N GLY A 64 3.86 -2.86 12.59
CA GLY A 64 5.29 -2.59 12.39
C GLY A 64 5.54 -1.18 11.88
N ASP A 65 6.76 -0.94 11.38
CA ASP A 65 7.22 0.39 11.00
C ASP A 65 7.48 0.49 9.50
N ILE A 66 7.26 1.69 8.97
CA ILE A 66 7.67 2.07 7.62
C ILE A 66 8.44 3.38 7.67
N LYS A 67 9.30 3.58 6.66
CA LYS A 67 9.95 4.86 6.40
C LYS A 67 9.67 5.25 4.95
N VAL A 68 9.03 6.40 4.76
CA VAL A 68 8.82 6.99 3.44
C VAL A 68 9.83 8.13 3.27
N ARG A 69 10.77 7.95 2.34
CA ARG A 69 11.73 9.00 2.00
C ARG A 69 11.14 9.85 0.90
N THR A 70 11.21 11.17 1.04
CA THR A 70 10.74 12.13 0.04
C THR A 70 11.92 12.85 -0.58
N ARG A 71 11.73 13.45 -1.75
CA ARG A 71 12.75 14.25 -2.43
C ARG A 71 12.28 15.69 -2.54
N GLU A 72 13.07 16.61 -2.00
CA GLU A 72 12.86 18.05 -2.07
C GLU A 72 14.00 18.66 -2.90
N GLY A 73 13.76 18.90 -4.19
CA GLY A 73 14.80 19.29 -5.14
C GLY A 73 15.86 18.19 -5.30
N ASP A 74 17.12 18.50 -4.99
CA ASP A 74 18.23 17.53 -5.04
C ASP A 74 18.50 16.82 -3.70
N ARG A 75 17.67 17.05 -2.68
CA ARG A 75 17.85 16.48 -1.34
C ARG A 75 16.85 15.36 -1.10
N ILE A 76 17.34 14.28 -0.49
CA ILE A 76 16.49 13.24 0.09
C ILE A 76 16.19 13.63 1.53
N VAL A 77 14.91 13.69 1.87
CA VAL A 77 14.43 14.01 3.21
C VAL A 77 13.83 12.75 3.83
N GLU A 78 14.36 12.38 4.99
CA GLU A 78 13.78 11.34 5.84
C GLU A 78 12.99 12.05 6.94
N ARG A 79 11.66 11.92 6.91
CA ARG A 79 10.79 12.39 8.00
C ARG A 79 10.26 11.19 8.77
#